data_AF-A0A809X677-F1
#
_entry.id   AF-A0A809X677-F1
#
_cell.length_a   1.000
_cell.length_b   1.000
_cell.length_c   1.000
_cell.angle_alpha   90.00
_cell.angle_beta   90.00
_cell.angle_gamma   90.00
#
_symmetry.space_group_name_H-M   'P 1'
#
loop_
_entity.id
_entity.type
_entity.pdbx_description
1 polymer ?
#
loop_
_entity_poly.entity_id
_entity_poly.type
_entity_poly.pdbx_seq_one_letter_code
_entity_poly.pdbx_strand_id
1 'polypeptide(L)' 'MRFILVNGRTPFRKTFCLWCCEEISGSYLRDVRTLLPYCGYECYALQHERAPLIEERTRAAS' A
#
# COMPACT_ATOMS: atom_id res chain seq x y z
N MET A 1 3.72 13.53 -6.45
CA MET A 1 2.56 12.63 -6.25
C MET A 1 3.06 11.39 -5.53
N ARG A 2 2.44 10.98 -4.41
CA ARG A 2 2.93 9.84 -3.60
C ARG A 2 2.20 8.53 -3.90
N PHE A 3 0.97 8.61 -4.40
CA PHE A 3 0.17 7.47 -4.81
C PHE A 3 -0.62 7.76 -6.09
N ILE A 4 -1.11 6.70 -6.73
CA ILE A 4 -2.02 6.69 -7.87
C ILE A 4 -3.36 6.13 -7.39
N LEU A 5 -4.46 6.85 -7.61
CA LEU A 5 -5.81 6.33 -7.46
C LEU A 5 -6.23 5.62 -8.74
N VAL A 6 -6.47 4.32 -8.66
CA VAL A 6 -6.99 3.50 -9.75
C VAL A 6 -8.51 3.47 -9.61
N ASN A 7 -9.22 4.14 -10.53
CA ASN A 7 -10.68 4.24 -10.51
C ASN A 7 -11.35 3.08 -11.25
N GLY A 8 -12.14 2.27 -10.53
CA GLY A 8 -13.16 1.39 -11.12
C GLY A 8 -12.68 0.32 -12.11
N ARG A 9 -11.38 0.07 -12.20
CA ARG A 9 -10.82 -1.04 -12.98
C ARG A 9 -10.44 -2.15 -12.03
N THR A 10 -11.16 -3.27 -12.12
CA THR A 10 -10.77 -4.49 -11.42
C THR A 10 -9.35 -4.87 -11.87
N PRO A 11 -8.41 -5.09 -10.94
CA PRO A 11 -7.08 -5.55 -11.30
C PRO A 11 -7.16 -6.84 -12.14
N PHE A 12 -6.27 -7.01 -13.13
CA PHE A 12 -6.26 -8.18 -14.03
C PHE A 12 -6.13 -9.54 -13.30
N ARG A 13 -5.75 -9.54 -12.01
CA ARG A 13 -5.69 -10.71 -11.12
C ARG A 13 -6.24 -10.34 -9.75
N LYS A 14 -6.67 -11.33 -8.97
CA LYS A 14 -6.98 -11.12 -7.54
C LYS A 14 -5.81 -10.39 -6.88
N THR A 15 -6.09 -9.19 -6.40
CA THR A 15 -5.10 -8.31 -5.77
C THR A 15 -5.57 -8.09 -4.34
N PHE A 16 -4.64 -8.10 -3.40
CA PHE A 16 -4.94 -7.93 -2.00
C PHE A 16 -4.30 -6.63 -1.50
N CYS A 17 -4.96 -5.97 -0.55
CA CYS A 17 -4.38 -4.82 0.14
C CYS A 17 -3.14 -5.27 0.91
N LEU A 18 -2.03 -4.55 0.77
CA LEU A 18 -0.80 -4.87 1.50
C LEU A 18 -0.95 -4.75 3.03
N TRP A 19 -1.87 -3.90 3.49
CA TRP A 19 -2.04 -3.61 4.91
C TRP A 19 -3.02 -4.56 5.61
N CYS A 20 -4.27 -4.62 5.12
CA CYS A 20 -5.33 -5.42 5.76
C CYS A 20 -5.47 -6.83 5.18
N CYS A 21 -4.72 -7.18 4.13
CA CYS A 21 -4.78 -8.47 3.43
C CYS A 21 -6.16 -8.81 2.80
N GLU A 22 -7.08 -7.86 2.71
CA GLU A 22 -8.39 -8.06 2.07
C GLU A 22 -8.30 -7.96 0.55
N GLU A 23 -9.19 -8.68 -0.15
CA GLU A 23 -9.27 -8.64 -1.62
C GLU A 23 -9.75 -7.26 -2.10
N ILE A 24 -9.02 -6.67 -3.04
CA ILE A 24 -9.36 -5.40 -3.68
C ILE A 24 -10.35 -5.67 -4.82
N SER A 25 -11.60 -5.21 -4.64
CA SER A 25 -12.70 -5.43 -5.58
C SER A 25 -13.14 -4.18 -6.35
N GLY A 26 -12.60 -3.00 -6.01
CA GLY A 26 -13.04 -1.71 -6.55
C GLY A 26 -11.89 -0.75 -6.82
N SER A 27 -12.13 0.56 -6.64
CA SER A 27 -11.06 1.55 -6.70
C SER A 27 -10.02 1.33 -5.60
N TYR A 28 -8.75 1.55 -5.91
CA TYR A 28 -7.65 1.30 -4.98
C TYR A 28 -6.50 2.27 -5.20
N LEU A 29 -5.62 2.36 -4.21
CA LEU A 29 -4.39 3.16 -4.31
C LEU A 29 -3.20 2.28 -4.66
N ARG A 30 -2.27 2.84 -5.43
CA ARG A 30 -0.92 2.29 -5.62
C ARG A 30 0.11 3.30 -5.19
N ASP A 31 1.07 2.89 -4.38
CA ASP A 31 2.23 3.72 -4.10
C ASP A 31 3.07 3.91 -5.38
N VAL A 32 3.50 5.15 -5.64
CA VAL A 32 4.21 5.48 -6.91
C VAL A 32 5.59 4.84 -6.96
N ARG A 33 6.24 4.62 -5.81
CA ARG A 33 7.61 4.11 -5.74
C ARG A 33 7.65 2.59 -5.76
N THR A 34 6.76 1.97 -5.00
CA THR A 34 6.77 0.53 -4.74
C THR A 34 5.74 -0.24 -5.57
N LEU A 35 4.79 0.46 -6.18
CA LEU A 35 3.63 -0.10 -6.90
C LEU A 35 2.72 -0.98 -6.04
N LEU A 36 2.91 -0.96 -4.72
CA LEU A 36 2.15 -1.77 -3.78
C LEU A 36 0.70 -1.29 -3.72
N PRO A 37 -0.28 -2.22 -3.73
CA PRO A 37 -1.70 -1.88 -3.75
C PRO A 37 -2.28 -1.73 -2.33
N TYR A 38 -3.20 -0.79 -2.17
CA TYR A 38 -3.93 -0.52 -0.94
C TYR A 38 -5.41 -0.33 -1.23
N CYS A 39 -6.30 -0.89 -0.43
CA CYS A 39 -7.74 -0.72 -0.60
C CYS A 39 -8.21 0.74 -0.43
N GLY A 40 -7.43 1.58 0.26
CA GLY A 40 -7.76 2.98 0.48
C GLY A 40 -6.64 3.79 1.13
N TYR A 41 -6.92 5.07 1.37
CA TYR A 41 -5.95 6.01 1.95
C TYR A 41 -5.54 5.65 3.38
N GLU A 42 -6.45 5.15 4.20
CA GLU A 42 -6.14 4.76 5.58
C GLU A 42 -5.06 3.67 5.63
N CYS A 43 -5.22 2.61 4.84
CA CYS A 43 -4.24 1.53 4.71
C CYS A 43 -2.90 2.03 4.15
N TYR A 44 -2.94 2.95 3.19
CA TYR A 44 -1.74 3.59 2.64
C TYR A 44 -0.99 4.42 3.70
N ALA A 45 -1.72 5.26 4.45
CA ALA A 45 -1.15 6.14 5.48
C ALA A 45 -0.54 5.34 6.62
N LEU A 46 -1.22 4.30 7.12
CA LEU A 46 -0.72 3.44 8.18
C LEU A 46 0.63 2.78 7.82
N GLN A 47 0.78 2.33 6.57
CA GLN A 47 2.07 1.80 6.11
C GLN A 47 3.13 2.90 6.00
N HIS A 48 2.77 4.08 5.47
CA HIS A 48 3.73 5.15 5.24
C HIS A 48 4.21 5.83 6.53
N GLU A 49 3.39 5.83 7.58
CA GLU A 49 3.73 6.27 8.94
C GLU A 49 4.59 5.25 9.68
N ARG A 50 4.37 3.94 9.43
CA ARG A 50 5.15 2.86 10.08
C ARG A 50 6.43 2.48 9.34
N ALA A 51 6.53 2.73 8.03
CA ALA A 51 7.73 2.47 7.24
C ALA A 51 9.02 3.08 7.84
N PRO A 52 9.06 4.36 8.27
CA PRO A 52 10.27 4.91 8.88
C PRO A 52 10.64 4.23 10.20
N LEU A 53 9.67 3.75 10.98
CA LEU A 53 9.92 3.04 12.25
C LEU A 53 10.51 1.65 12.04
N ILE A 54 10.23 1.01 10.90
CA ILE A 54 10.79 -0.31 10.55
C ILE A 54 12.25 -0.14 10.06
N GLU A 55 12.54 0.90 9.28
CA GLU A 55 13.88 1.15 8.73
C GLU A 55 14.92 1.52 9.83
N GLU A 56 14.48 2.20 10.88
CA GLU A 56 15.33 2.54 12.03
C GLU A 56 15.72 1.29 12.84
N ARG A 57 14.78 0.35 13.01
CA ARG A 57 15.03 -0.91 13.72
C ARG A 57 15.95 -1.86 12.97
N THR A 58 15.93 -1.89 11.65
CA THR A 58 16.83 -2.76 10.86
C THR A 58 18.27 -2.24 10.85
N ARG A 59 18.49 -0.92 10.92
CA ARG A 59 19.85 -0.35 11.05
C ARG A 59 20.47 -0.56 12.43
N ALA A 60 19.68 -0.62 13.50
CA ALA A 60 20.17 -0.84 14.86
C ALA A 60 20.60 -2.30 15.14
N ALA A 61 20.37 -3.23 14.20
CA ALA A 61 20.71 -4.64 14.33
C ALA A 61 21.96 -5.06 13.52
N SER A 62 22.77 -4.10 13.04
CA SER A 62 24.03 -4.34 12.32
C SER A 62 25.26 -4.07 13.19
#